data_AF-A0A327K0W6-F1
#
_entry.id   AF-A0A327K0W6-F1
#
_cell.length_a   1.000
_cell.length_b   1.000
_cell.length_c   1.000
_cell.angle_alpha   90.00
_cell.angle_beta   90.00
_cell.angle_gamma   90.00
#
_symmetry.space_group_name_H-M   'P 1'
#
loop_
_entity.id
_entity.type
_entity.pdbx_description
1 polymer ?
#
loop_
_entity_poly.entity_id
_entity_poly.type
_entity_poly.pdbx_seq_one_letter_code
_entity_poly.pdbx_strand_id
1 'polypeptide(L)'
;MNRFAALIDRLAYEPGRTAKLRQMTDYFRSTPDPERGFALAALTGALSFPHAKPGLIRTLIAERTDPVLFEMSYDYVGDLSETVALMWPSPHARPAPSPR
;
A
#
# COMPACT_ATOMS: atom_id res chain seq x y z
N MET A 1 -4.23 -3.73 10.29
CA MET A 1 -3.80 -3.37 8.91
C MET A 1 -2.30 -3.56 8.61
N ASN A 2 -1.35 -3.13 9.45
CA ASN A 2 0.10 -3.32 9.16
C ASN A 2 0.50 -4.80 8.97
N ARG A 3 -0.17 -5.72 9.68
CA ARG A 3 0.01 -7.17 9.49
C ARG A 3 -0.41 -7.64 8.09
N PHE A 4 -1.45 -7.04 7.53
CA PHE A 4 -1.93 -7.36 6.19
C PHE A 4 -0.96 -6.85 5.11
N ALA A 5 -0.47 -5.62 5.24
CA ALA A 5 0.57 -5.09 4.37
C ALA A 5 1.80 -6.03 4.36
N ALA A 6 2.27 -6.42 5.55
CA ALA A 6 3.37 -7.36 5.68
C ALA A 6 3.07 -8.75 5.10
N LEU A 7 1.81 -9.19 5.06
CA LEU A 7 1.41 -10.43 4.38
C LEU A 7 1.54 -10.28 2.86
N ILE A 8 0.99 -9.20 2.29
CA ILE A 8 1.01 -8.96 0.84
C ILE A 8 2.45 -8.83 0.35
N ASP A 9 3.31 -8.10 1.06
CA ASP A 9 4.73 -7.99 0.70
C ASP A 9 5.40 -9.37 0.63
N ARG A 10 5.20 -10.21 1.66
CA ARG A 10 5.77 -11.57 1.66
C ARG A 10 5.19 -12.44 0.54
N LEU A 11 3.89 -12.34 0.27
CA LEU A 11 3.23 -13.11 -0.78
C LEU A 11 3.69 -12.71 -2.19
N ALA A 12 4.05 -11.44 -2.40
CA ALA A 12 4.55 -10.91 -3.67
C ALA A 12 5.92 -11.53 -4.03
N TYR A 13 6.81 -11.70 -3.04
CA TYR A 13 8.15 -12.24 -3.25
C TYR A 13 8.28 -13.76 -3.00
N GLU A 14 7.24 -14.43 -2.53
CA GLU A 14 7.24 -15.89 -2.32
C GLU A 14 6.89 -16.63 -3.64
N PRO A 15 7.76 -17.48 -4.20
CA PRO A 15 7.41 -18.27 -5.38
C PRO A 15 6.64 -19.57 -5.03
N GLY A 16 6.80 -20.11 -3.83
CA GLY A 16 6.31 -21.43 -3.45
C GLY A 16 4.83 -21.45 -3.05
N ARG A 17 4.00 -22.20 -3.78
CA ARG A 17 2.56 -22.36 -3.46
C ARG A 17 2.31 -22.80 -2.01
N THR A 18 3.02 -23.82 -1.54
CA THR A 18 2.85 -24.34 -0.18
C THR A 18 3.26 -23.30 0.88
N ALA A 19 4.31 -22.52 0.61
CA ALA A 19 4.75 -21.46 1.50
C ALA A 19 3.71 -20.32 1.58
N LYS A 20 3.11 -19.92 0.45
CA LYS A 20 1.99 -18.97 0.42
C LYS A 20 0.80 -19.46 1.26
N LEU A 21 0.41 -20.72 1.08
CA LEU A 21 -0.71 -21.31 1.85
C LEU A 21 -0.43 -21.26 3.35
N ARG A 22 0.79 -21.57 3.77
CA ARG A 22 1.21 -21.46 5.18
C ARG A 22 1.09 -20.01 5.68
N GLN A 23 1.66 -19.05 4.96
CA GLN A 23 1.60 -17.62 5.32
C GLN A 23 0.16 -17.11 5.46
N MET A 24 -0.71 -17.44 4.49
CA MET A 24 -2.12 -17.08 4.53
C MET A 24 -2.83 -17.74 5.72
N THR A 25 -2.59 -19.04 5.97
CA THR A 25 -3.19 -19.77 7.09
C THR A 25 -2.80 -19.16 8.43
N ASP A 26 -1.52 -18.87 8.61
CA ASP A 26 -1.00 -18.28 9.85
C ASP A 26 -1.58 -16.87 10.09
N TYR A 27 -1.70 -16.07 9.03
CA TYR A 27 -2.34 -14.77 9.09
C TYR A 27 -3.82 -14.87 9.51
N PHE A 28 -4.60 -15.76 8.88
CA PHE A 28 -6.03 -15.89 9.17
C PHE A 28 -6.33 -16.49 10.54
N ARG A 29 -5.44 -17.34 11.07
CA ARG A 29 -5.55 -17.86 12.45
C ARG A 29 -5.29 -16.79 13.51
N SER A 30 -4.34 -15.90 13.25
CA SER A 30 -3.86 -14.92 14.24
C SER A 30 -4.55 -13.55 14.15
N THR A 31 -5.24 -13.26 13.06
CA THR A 31 -5.92 -11.98 12.84
C THR A 31 -7.38 -12.05 13.30
N PRO A 32 -7.82 -11.18 14.23
CA PRO A 32 -9.22 -11.12 14.66
C PRO A 32 -10.11 -10.44 13.62
N ASP A 33 -11.43 -10.63 13.76
CA ASP A 33 -12.41 -9.86 12.98
C ASP A 33 -12.49 -8.41 13.51
N PRO A 34 -12.75 -7.41 12.64
CA PRO A 34 -13.10 -7.53 11.22
C PRO A 34 -11.90 -7.56 10.25
N GLU A 35 -10.67 -7.33 10.72
CA GLU A 35 -9.48 -7.23 9.84
C GLU A 35 -9.27 -8.48 8.99
N ARG A 36 -9.55 -9.66 9.55
CA ARG A 36 -9.51 -10.94 8.84
C ARG A 36 -10.46 -10.97 7.64
N GLY A 37 -11.71 -10.51 7.82
CA GLY A 37 -12.70 -10.45 6.76
C GLY A 37 -12.28 -9.50 5.63
N PHE A 38 -11.74 -8.31 5.98
CA PHE A 38 -11.23 -7.38 5.00
C PHE A 38 -10.05 -7.93 4.19
N ALA A 39 -9.12 -8.64 4.85
CA ALA A 39 -8.00 -9.28 4.17
C ALA A 39 -8.46 -10.36 3.18
N LEU A 40 -9.46 -11.17 3.55
CA LEU A 40 -10.05 -12.16 2.66
C LEU A 40 -10.72 -11.50 1.44
N ALA A 41 -11.51 -10.46 1.67
CA ALA A 41 -12.15 -9.71 0.59
C ALA A 41 -11.12 -9.07 -0.35
N ALA A 42 -10.02 -8.53 0.19
CA ALA A 42 -8.93 -7.96 -0.61
C ALA A 42 -8.25 -9.02 -1.49
N LEU A 43 -7.89 -10.17 -0.91
CA LEU A 43 -7.20 -11.26 -1.62
C LEU A 43 -8.06 -11.92 -2.72
N THR A 44 -9.39 -11.86 -2.57
CA THR A 44 -10.35 -12.44 -3.52
C THR A 44 -10.92 -11.44 -4.51
N GLY A 45 -10.52 -10.16 -4.42
CA GLY A 45 -11.07 -9.08 -5.25
C GLY A 45 -12.51 -8.69 -4.93
N ALA A 46 -13.06 -9.17 -3.80
CA ALA A 46 -14.41 -8.84 -3.35
C ALA A 46 -14.50 -7.53 -2.54
N LEU A 47 -13.36 -6.90 -2.25
CA LEU A 47 -13.33 -5.64 -1.52
C LEU A 47 -13.81 -4.49 -2.40
N SER A 48 -14.99 -3.97 -2.08
CA SER A 48 -15.61 -2.86 -2.81
C SER A 48 -15.78 -1.65 -1.91
N PHE A 49 -15.29 -0.51 -2.37
CA PHE A 49 -15.48 0.78 -1.71
C PHE A 49 -16.39 1.67 -2.57
N PRO A 50 -17.56 2.08 -2.03
CA PRO A 50 -18.47 2.97 -2.75
C PRO A 50 -17.82 4.34 -3.04
N HIS A 51 -17.12 4.90 -2.04
CA HIS A 51 -16.62 6.27 -2.09
C HIS A 51 -15.09 6.39 -2.26
N ALA A 52 -14.33 5.31 -2.00
CA ALA A 52 -12.87 5.34 -2.11
C ALA A 52 -12.44 4.80 -3.49
N LYS A 53 -12.46 5.67 -4.49
CA LYS A 53 -11.98 5.37 -5.85
C LYS A 53 -10.49 5.73 -6.01
N PRO A 54 -9.75 5.10 -6.93
CA PRO A 54 -8.34 5.47 -7.19
C PRO A 54 -8.12 6.97 -7.44
N GLY A 55 -9.07 7.63 -8.10
CA GLY A 55 -9.03 9.08 -8.33
C GLY A 55 -8.95 9.91 -7.05
N LEU A 56 -9.54 9.44 -5.94
CA LEU A 56 -9.46 10.10 -4.64
C LEU A 56 -8.02 10.17 -4.13
N ILE A 57 -7.25 9.09 -4.29
CA ILE A 57 -5.83 9.06 -3.88
C ILE A 57 -5.03 10.07 -4.70
N ARG A 58 -5.28 10.15 -6.01
CA ARG A 58 -4.65 11.14 -6.89
C ARG A 58 -4.98 12.59 -6.47
N THR A 59 -6.24 12.86 -6.11
CA THR A 59 -6.63 14.18 -5.59
C THR A 59 -5.92 14.50 -4.27
N LEU A 60 -5.93 13.56 -3.31
CA LEU A 60 -5.33 13.77 -1.99
C LEU A 60 -3.82 14.01 -2.02
N ILE A 61 -3.08 13.37 -2.95
CA ILE A 61 -1.64 13.61 -3.09
C ILE A 61 -1.35 14.93 -3.81
N ALA A 62 -2.17 15.31 -4.79
CA ALA A 62 -2.06 16.57 -5.51
C ALA A 62 -2.32 17.79 -4.60
N GLU A 63 -3.17 17.65 -3.57
CA GLU A 63 -3.38 18.69 -2.56
C GLU A 63 -2.18 18.88 -1.62
N ARG A 64 -1.29 17.88 -1.52
CA ARG A 64 -0.16 17.87 -0.57
C ARG A 64 1.21 18.05 -1.22
N THR A 65 1.28 18.02 -2.55
CA THR A 65 2.53 18.07 -3.30
C THR A 65 2.41 19.07 -4.45
N ASP A 66 3.52 19.71 -4.80
CA ASP A 66 3.62 20.42 -6.07
C ASP A 66 3.25 19.50 -7.26
N PRO A 67 2.34 19.90 -8.16
CA PRO A 67 1.87 19.07 -9.26
C PRO A 67 2.98 18.67 -10.24
N VAL A 68 3.95 19.55 -10.50
CA VAL A 68 5.04 19.27 -11.45
C VAL A 68 5.99 18.24 -10.85
N LEU A 69 6.34 18.39 -9.58
CA LEU A 69 7.18 17.42 -8.88
C LEU A 69 6.49 16.05 -8.73
N PHE A 70 5.16 16.04 -8.54
CA PHE A 70 4.39 14.81 -8.50
C PHE A 70 4.43 14.08 -9.85
N GLU A 71 4.15 14.76 -10.97
CA GLU A 71 4.18 14.13 -12.29
C GLU A 71 5.58 13.63 -12.66
N MET A 72 6.64 14.39 -12.36
CA MET A 72 8.03 13.92 -12.55
C MET A 72 8.35 12.66 -11.72
N SER A 73 7.84 12.60 -10.49
CA SER A 73 8.04 11.44 -9.61
C SER A 73 7.26 10.23 -10.13
N TYR A 74 6.03 10.45 -10.57
CA TYR A 74 5.16 9.43 -11.14
C TYR A 74 5.73 8.87 -12.44
N ASP A 75 6.23 9.73 -13.34
CA ASP A 75 6.89 9.32 -14.58
C ASP A 75 8.15 8.47 -14.32
N TYR A 76 8.88 8.77 -13.25
CA TYR A 76 10.07 8.01 -12.87
C TYR A 76 9.74 6.64 -12.25
N VAL A 77 8.74 6.57 -11.37
CA VAL A 77 8.38 5.34 -10.64
C VAL A 77 7.49 4.42 -11.48
N GLY A 78 6.54 4.98 -12.24
CA GLY A 78 5.66 4.23 -13.15
C GLY A 78 4.43 3.58 -12.50
N ASP A 79 4.28 3.65 -11.18
CA ASP A 79 3.07 3.18 -10.45
C ASP A 79 2.58 4.23 -9.44
N LEU A 80 1.26 4.45 -9.40
CA LEU A 80 0.64 5.46 -8.54
C LEU A 80 0.78 5.08 -7.06
N SER A 81 0.59 3.80 -6.75
CA SER A 81 0.62 3.33 -5.36
C SER A 81 2.02 3.44 -4.79
N GLU A 82 3.04 3.02 -5.55
CA GLU A 82 4.45 3.15 -5.18
C GLU A 82 4.89 4.61 -5.07
N THR A 83 4.51 5.46 -6.03
CA THR A 83 4.79 6.91 -5.99
C THR A 83 4.24 7.54 -4.71
N VAL A 84 2.96 7.31 -4.41
CA VAL A 84 2.31 7.85 -3.21
C VAL A 84 2.92 7.28 -1.93
N ALA A 85 3.29 6.00 -1.91
CA ALA A 85 3.92 5.37 -0.75
C ALA A 85 5.28 5.98 -0.43
N LEU A 86 6.10 6.30 -1.45
CA LEU A 86 7.41 6.95 -1.28
C LEU A 86 7.29 8.40 -0.79
N MET A 87 6.24 9.10 -1.20
CA MET A 87 5.97 10.48 -0.78
C MET A 87 5.30 10.58 0.59
N TRP A 88 4.79 9.46 1.13
CA TRP A 88 4.08 9.46 2.40
C TRP A 88 5.02 9.86 3.55
N PRO A 89 4.66 10.83 4.38
CA PRO A 89 5.53 11.32 5.44
C PRO A 89 5.83 10.19 6.44
N SER A 90 7.10 9.78 6.50
CA SER A 90 7.58 8.82 7.49
C SER A 90 7.88 9.54 8.82
N PRO A 91 7.48 8.99 9.98
CA PRO A 91 7.84 9.54 11.29
C PRO A 91 9.36 9.67 11.52
N HIS A 92 10.17 9.01 10.69
CA HIS A 92 11.62 9.02 10.75
C HIS A 92 12.27 9.70 9.54
N ALA A 93 11.48 10.39 8.70
CA ALA A 93 12.01 11.16 7.60
C ALA A 93 12.91 12.27 8.16
N ARG A 94 14.23 12.13 7.95
CA ARG A 94 15.18 13.19 8.26
C ARG A 94 14.82 14.39 7.38
N PRO A 95 14.65 15.61 7.92
CA PRO A 95 14.35 16.76 7.09
C PRO A 95 15.41 16.87 6.00
N ALA A 96 14.96 17.11 4.76
CA ALA A 96 15.84 17.28 3.63
C ALA A 96 16.87 18.37 3.96
N PRO A 97 18.16 18.16 3.65
CA PRO A 97 19.16 19.20 3.89
C PRO A 97 18.78 20.45 3.09
N SER A 98 18.85 21.61 3.74
CA SER A 98 18.55 22.89 3.12
C SER A 98 19.40 23.07 1.86
N PRO A 99 18.81 23.48 0.72
CA PRO A 99 19.59 23.82 -0.45
C PRO A 99 20.52 25.01 -0.11
N ARG A 100 21.78 24.90 -0.52
CA ARG A 100 22.78 25.97 -0.40
C ARG A 100 22.60 27.02 -1.49
#